data_AF-A0A961IF48-F1
#
_entry.id   AF-A0A961IF48-F1
#
_cell.length_a   1.000
_cell.length_b   1.000
_cell.length_c   1.000
_cell.angle_alpha   90.00
_cell.angle_beta   90.00
_cell.angle_gamma   90.00
#
_symmetry.space_group_name_H-M   'P 1'
#
loop_
_entity.id
_entity.type
_entity.pdbx_description
1 polymer ?
#
loop_
_entity_poly.entity_id
_entity_poly.type
_entity_poly.pdbx_seq_one_letter_code
_entity_poly.pdbx_strand_id
1 'polypeptide(L)'
;MSDPSTLKNIKNILWDVDGTLFSSEGIIHQIYQDVFQAYRARHGVPRRVPTLPEILDQIGKPVKTIFENLAPDLSDEQRSQIGLSILHGLVQAITSGLGEHYADVRAVLEALHGRGYRFFAASNGR
;
A
#
# COMPACT_ATOMS: atom_id res chain seq x y z
N MET A 1 -14.51 -21.99 14.77
CA MET A 1 -15.49 -21.23 13.97
C MET A 1 -16.30 -20.40 14.94
N SER A 2 -16.35 -19.08 14.74
CA SER A 2 -17.09 -18.15 15.60
C SER A 2 -18.60 -18.39 15.44
N ASP A 3 -19.37 -18.28 16.53
CA ASP A 3 -20.84 -18.35 16.48
C ASP A 3 -21.38 -17.20 15.60
N PRO A 4 -22.18 -17.45 14.55
CA PRO A 4 -22.81 -16.42 13.72
C PRO A 4 -23.62 -15.40 14.52
N SER A 5 -24.07 -15.74 15.73
CA SER A 5 -24.78 -14.83 16.64
C SER A 5 -23.92 -13.63 17.09
N THR A 6 -22.59 -13.78 17.09
CA THR A 6 -21.63 -12.76 17.56
C THR A 6 -21.63 -11.49 16.70
N LEU A 7 -22.05 -11.60 15.42
CA LEU A 7 -22.08 -10.48 14.47
C LEU A 7 -23.39 -9.66 14.51
N LYS A 8 -24.42 -10.12 15.24
CA LYS A 8 -25.78 -9.54 15.21
C LYS A 8 -25.84 -8.05 15.59
N ASN A 9 -24.86 -7.56 16.35
CA ASN A 9 -24.82 -6.18 16.83
C ASN A 9 -23.70 -5.34 16.21
N ILE A 10 -22.97 -5.86 15.22
CA ILE A 10 -21.93 -5.07 14.55
C ILE A 10 -22.59 -4.02 13.66
N LYS A 11 -22.16 -2.77 13.82
CA LYS A 11 -22.61 -1.62 13.02
C LYS A 11 -21.47 -0.87 12.34
N ASN A 12 -20.23 -1.15 12.72
CA ASN A 12 -19.05 -0.48 12.20
C ASN A 12 -18.10 -1.53 11.64
N ILE A 13 -17.58 -1.28 10.45
CA ILE A 13 -16.56 -2.12 9.82
C ILE A 13 -15.35 -1.24 9.53
N LEU A 14 -14.19 -1.68 9.99
CA LEU A 14 -12.91 -1.05 9.73
C LEU A 14 -12.23 -1.85 8.63
N TRP A 15 -11.86 -1.18 7.54
CA TRP A 15 -11.24 -1.79 6.37
C TRP A 15 -9.80 -1.31 6.27
N ASP A 16 -8.87 -2.24 6.07
CA ASP A 16 -7.63 -1.87 5.42
C ASP A 16 -7.91 -1.45 3.96
N VAL A 17 -6.98 -0.73 3.34
CA VAL A 17 -7.15 -0.19 1.97
C VAL A 17 -6.33 -1.01 0.98
N ASP A 18 -5.01 -0.96 1.11
CA ASP A 18 -4.09 -1.68 0.23
C ASP A 18 -4.22 -3.19 0.43
N GLY A 19 -4.38 -3.95 -0.65
CA GLY A 19 -4.56 -5.40 -0.56
C GLY A 19 -5.95 -5.84 -0.06
N THR A 20 -6.85 -4.90 0.22
CA THR A 20 -8.22 -5.20 0.68
C THR A 20 -9.29 -4.55 -0.21
N LEU A 21 -9.30 -3.21 -0.30
CA LEU A 21 -10.25 -2.47 -1.14
C LEU A 21 -9.65 -2.09 -2.49
N PHE A 22 -8.33 -1.89 -2.52
CA PHE A 22 -7.59 -1.39 -3.66
C PHE A 22 -6.30 -2.18 -3.88
N SER A 23 -5.94 -2.41 -5.13
CA SER A 23 -4.68 -3.00 -5.55
C SER A 23 -3.83 -1.95 -6.25
N SER A 24 -2.64 -1.74 -5.70
CA SER A 24 -1.57 -0.96 -6.30
C SER A 24 -0.50 -1.84 -6.97
N GLU A 25 -0.68 -3.16 -7.03
CA GLU A 25 0.34 -4.10 -7.55
C GLU A 25 0.76 -3.78 -8.99
N GLY A 26 -0.20 -3.40 -9.84
CA GLY A 26 0.06 -3.05 -11.24
C GLY A 26 0.90 -1.78 -11.44
N ILE A 27 0.98 -0.91 -10.43
CA ILE A 27 1.73 0.37 -10.49
C ILE A 27 2.99 0.35 -9.63
N ILE A 28 3.00 -0.45 -8.57
CA ILE A 28 4.02 -0.36 -7.53
C ILE A 28 5.40 -0.78 -8.03
N HIS A 29 5.46 -1.80 -8.90
CA HIS A 29 6.73 -2.31 -9.39
C HIS A 29 7.51 -1.23 -10.11
N GLN A 30 6.86 -0.58 -11.08
CA GLN A 30 7.51 0.40 -11.95
C GLN A 30 7.98 1.62 -11.15
N ILE A 31 7.13 2.13 -10.26
CA ILE A 31 7.47 3.30 -9.43
C ILE A 31 8.67 3.02 -8.52
N TYR A 32 8.70 1.84 -7.88
CA TYR A 32 9.85 1.46 -7.05
C TYR A 32 11.11 1.30 -7.89
N GLN A 33 11.04 0.64 -9.05
CA GLN A 33 12.18 0.51 -9.96
C GLN A 33 12.72 1.88 -10.37
N ASP A 34 11.86 2.77 -10.85
CA ASP A 34 12.26 4.09 -11.35
C ASP A 34 12.92 4.92 -10.24
N VAL A 35 12.33 4.94 -9.04
CA VAL A 35 12.89 5.72 -7.92
C VAL A 35 14.23 5.15 -7.46
N PHE A 36 14.32 3.83 -7.23
CA PHE A 36 15.57 3.22 -6.76
C PHE A 36 16.68 3.34 -7.79
N GLN A 37 16.38 3.15 -9.08
CA GLN A 37 17.35 3.30 -10.16
C GLN A 37 17.81 4.75 -10.30
N ALA A 38 16.89 5.72 -10.27
CA ALA A 38 17.24 7.14 -10.32
C ALA A 38 18.08 7.58 -9.12
N TYR A 39 17.74 7.11 -7.91
CA TYR A 39 18.50 7.40 -6.70
C TYR A 39 19.91 6.81 -6.78
N ARG A 40 20.03 5.57 -7.25
CA ARG A 40 21.32 4.91 -7.48
C ARG A 40 22.17 5.60 -8.55
N ALA A 41 21.57 6.03 -9.66
CA ALA A 41 22.29 6.78 -10.69
C ALA A 41 22.85 8.11 -10.15
N ARG A 42 22.11 8.77 -9.26
CA ARG A 42 22.50 10.06 -8.68
C ARG A 42 23.51 9.96 -7.53
N HIS A 43 23.40 8.93 -6.69
CA HIS A 43 24.13 8.84 -5.43
C HIS A 43 25.07 7.63 -5.32
N GLY A 44 25.04 6.70 -6.28
CA GLY A 44 25.82 5.46 -6.26
C GLY A 44 25.30 4.38 -5.31
N VAL A 45 24.17 4.63 -4.62
CA VAL A 45 23.52 3.76 -3.63
C VAL A 45 21.99 3.81 -3.81
N PRO A 46 21.20 2.81 -3.36
CA PRO A 46 21.64 1.54 -2.76
C PRO A 46 22.32 0.65 -3.79
N ARG A 47 23.11 -0.32 -3.32
CA ARG A 47 23.83 -1.24 -4.23
C ARG A 47 22.89 -2.12 -5.05
N ARG A 48 21.69 -2.38 -4.49
CA ARG A 48 20.69 -3.29 -5.03
C ARG A 48 19.36 -2.56 -5.19
N VAL A 49 18.66 -2.87 -6.28
CA VAL A 49 17.26 -2.48 -6.48
C VAL A 49 16.39 -3.68 -6.10
N PRO A 50 15.36 -3.50 -5.26
CA PRO A 50 14.51 -4.60 -4.83
C PRO A 50 13.71 -5.18 -5.99
N THR A 51 13.44 -6.48 -5.94
CA THR A 51 12.61 -7.20 -6.91
C THR A 51 11.12 -7.03 -6.57
N LEU A 52 10.24 -7.30 -7.53
CA LEU A 52 8.79 -7.23 -7.30
C LEU A 52 8.33 -8.09 -6.10
N PRO A 53 8.73 -9.38 -5.97
CA PRO A 53 8.33 -10.18 -4.81
C PRO A 53 8.74 -9.57 -3.47
N GLU A 54 9.93 -8.95 -3.39
CA GLU A 54 10.40 -8.30 -2.16
C GLU A 54 9.62 -7.04 -1.83
N ILE A 55 9.23 -6.26 -2.85
CA ILE A 55 8.37 -5.08 -2.70
C ILE A 55 6.99 -5.51 -2.20
N LEU A 56 6.39 -6.53 -2.82
CA LEU A 56 5.06 -7.04 -2.46
C LEU A 56 5.03 -7.59 -1.02
N ASP A 57 6.09 -8.26 -0.57
CA ASP A 57 6.20 -8.74 0.82
C ASP A 57 6.19 -7.60 1.85
N GLN A 58 6.51 -6.37 1.44
CA GLN A 58 6.49 -5.21 2.35
C GLN A 58 5.14 -4.51 2.45
N ILE A 59 4.17 -4.85 1.60
CA ILE A 59 2.88 -4.17 1.57
C ILE A 59 2.10 -4.41 2.86
N GLY A 60 1.46 -3.34 3.34
CA GLY A 60 0.76 -3.30 4.62
C GLY A 60 1.67 -3.11 5.85
N LYS A 61 3.01 -3.11 5.72
CA LYS A 61 3.92 -2.81 6.85
C LYS A 61 4.08 -1.28 7.06
N PRO A 62 4.51 -0.81 8.25
CA PRO A 62 4.83 0.60 8.45
C PRO A 62 5.94 1.09 7.51
N VAL A 63 5.78 2.28 6.95
CA VAL A 63 6.70 2.87 5.95
C VAL A 63 8.18 2.80 6.36
N LYS A 64 8.49 3.07 7.62
CA LYS A 64 9.86 2.98 8.14
C LYS A 64 10.43 1.55 7.99
N THR A 65 9.65 0.57 8.40
CA THR A 65 10.00 -0.86 8.31
C THR A 65 10.14 -1.33 6.86
N ILE A 66 9.30 -0.84 5.95
CA ILE A 66 9.42 -1.15 4.51
C ILE A 66 10.83 -0.79 4.00
N PHE A 67 11.28 0.44 4.23
CA PHE A 67 12.55 0.90 3.67
C PHE A 67 13.78 0.42 4.45
N GLU A 68 13.65 0.09 5.73
CA GLU A 68 14.67 -0.66 6.46
C GLU A 68 14.92 -2.04 5.83
N ASN A 69 13.86 -2.74 5.41
CA ASN A 69 13.97 -4.05 4.79
C ASN A 69 14.45 -3.98 3.33
N LEU A 70 13.94 -3.02 2.54
CA LEU A 70 14.27 -2.91 1.11
C LEU A 70 15.63 -2.27 0.84
N ALA A 71 16.10 -1.39 1.73
CA ALA A 71 17.35 -0.64 1.58
C ALA A 71 18.15 -0.62 2.90
N PRO A 72 18.59 -1.79 3.40
CA PRO A 72 19.27 -1.90 4.69
C PRO A 72 20.64 -1.20 4.70
N ASP A 73 21.24 -0.96 3.53
CA ASP A 73 22.53 -0.28 3.35
C ASP A 73 22.45 1.25 3.38
N LEU A 74 21.25 1.83 3.39
CA LEU A 74 21.04 3.27 3.40
C LEU A 74 20.88 3.84 4.81
N SER A 75 21.20 5.12 4.98
CA SER A 75 20.86 5.85 6.21
C SER A 75 19.37 6.16 6.27
N ASP A 76 18.87 6.50 7.47
CA ASP A 76 17.47 6.87 7.67
C ASP A 76 17.05 8.09 6.82
N GLU A 77 17.95 9.04 6.62
CA GLU A 77 17.72 10.20 5.76
C GLU A 77 17.55 9.78 4.29
N GLN A 78 18.40 8.89 3.80
CA GLN A 78 18.34 8.38 2.43
C GLN A 78 17.09 7.54 2.19
N ARG A 79 16.72 6.67 3.15
CA ARG A 79 15.45 5.91 3.12
C ARG A 79 14.24 6.84 3.09
N SER A 80 14.28 7.92 3.87
CA SER A 80 13.21 8.92 3.90
C SER A 80 13.05 9.63 2.55
N GLN A 81 14.15 9.98 1.89
CA GLN A 81 14.12 10.60 0.55
C GLN A 81 13.54 9.65 -0.52
N ILE A 82 13.94 8.38 -0.50
CA ILE A 82 13.39 7.35 -1.38
C ILE A 82 11.90 7.17 -1.10
N GLY A 83 11.51 7.05 0.17
CA GLY A 83 10.12 6.88 0.57
C GLY A 83 9.23 8.03 0.13
N LEU A 84 9.69 9.29 0.25
CA LEU A 84 8.94 10.45 -0.25
C LEU A 84 8.81 10.45 -1.78
N SER A 85 9.86 10.04 -2.49
CA SER A 85 9.84 9.98 -3.95
C SER A 85 8.87 8.90 -4.46
N ILE A 86 8.85 7.73 -3.81
CA ILE A 86 7.88 6.66 -4.09
C ILE A 86 6.46 7.11 -3.78
N LEU A 87 6.24 7.77 -2.62
CA LEU A 87 4.93 8.28 -2.25
C LEU A 87 4.39 9.25 -3.31
N HIS A 88 5.20 10.21 -3.77
CA HIS A 88 4.81 11.11 -4.85
C HIS A 88 4.46 10.35 -6.14
N GLY A 89 5.27 9.38 -6.55
CA GLY A 89 5.00 8.57 -7.74
C GLY A 89 3.69 7.81 -7.64
N LEU A 90 3.42 7.18 -6.49
CA LEU A 90 2.18 6.44 -6.24
C LEU A 90 0.95 7.36 -6.25
N VAL A 91 1.02 8.50 -5.57
CA VAL A 91 -0.06 9.49 -5.56
C VAL A 91 -0.34 10.00 -6.97
N GLN A 92 0.69 10.29 -7.76
CA GLN A 92 0.51 10.76 -9.14
C GLN A 92 -0.13 9.67 -10.01
N ALA A 93 0.31 8.41 -9.90
CA ALA A 93 -0.25 7.30 -10.64
C ALA A 93 -1.74 7.09 -10.31
N ILE A 94 -2.08 7.05 -9.02
CA ILE A 94 -3.45 6.85 -8.54
C ILE A 94 -4.36 8.01 -8.97
N THR A 95 -3.91 9.25 -8.83
CA THR A 95 -4.70 10.44 -9.24
C THR A 95 -4.87 10.53 -10.76
N SER A 96 -3.98 9.89 -11.54
CA SER A 96 -4.10 9.74 -12.99
C SER A 96 -5.01 8.57 -13.41
N GLY A 97 -5.62 7.86 -12.46
CA GLY A 97 -6.55 6.76 -12.72
C GLY A 97 -5.88 5.39 -12.86
N LEU A 98 -4.62 5.24 -12.45
CA LEU A 98 -3.96 3.94 -12.41
C LEU A 98 -4.21 3.19 -11.10
N GLY A 99 -4.11 1.86 -11.16
CA GLY A 99 -4.50 0.95 -10.08
C GLY A 99 -5.97 0.53 -10.20
N GLU A 100 -6.39 -0.42 -9.37
CA GLU A 100 -7.70 -1.05 -9.51
C GLU A 100 -8.33 -1.38 -8.17
N HIS A 101 -9.65 -1.31 -8.10
CA HIS A 101 -10.39 -1.91 -6.99
C HIS A 101 -10.51 -3.40 -7.25
N TYR A 102 -10.46 -4.22 -6.20
CA TYR A 102 -10.75 -5.65 -6.36
C TYR A 102 -12.17 -5.86 -6.88
N ALA A 103 -12.36 -6.98 -7.58
CA ALA A 103 -13.67 -7.39 -8.08
C ALA A 103 -14.71 -7.35 -6.95
N ASP A 104 -15.92 -6.87 -7.29
CA ASP A 104 -17.06 -6.78 -6.39
C ASP A 104 -16.91 -5.89 -5.15
N VAL A 105 -15.77 -5.22 -4.92
CA VAL A 105 -15.59 -4.30 -3.77
C VAL A 105 -16.72 -3.28 -3.72
N ARG A 106 -17.05 -2.67 -4.86
CA ARG A 106 -18.16 -1.72 -4.96
C ARG A 106 -19.50 -2.35 -4.55
N ALA A 107 -19.82 -3.51 -5.11
CA ALA A 107 -21.08 -4.19 -4.86
C ALA A 107 -21.21 -4.61 -3.38
N VAL A 108 -20.13 -5.09 -2.77
CA VAL A 108 -20.08 -5.46 -1.35
C VAL A 108 -20.28 -4.25 -0.46
N LEU A 109 -19.58 -3.15 -0.73
CA LEU A 109 -19.73 -1.91 0.04
C LEU A 109 -21.14 -1.35 -0.07
N GLU A 110 -21.73 -1.35 -1.27
CA GLU A 110 -23.13 -0.91 -1.49
C GLU A 110 -24.12 -1.79 -0.72
N ALA A 111 -23.98 -3.12 -0.79
CA ALA A 111 -24.85 -4.05 -0.08
C ALA A 111 -24.76 -3.92 1.45
N LEU A 112 -23.56 -3.72 1.99
CA LEU A 112 -23.36 -3.51 3.42
C LEU A 112 -23.86 -2.13 3.86
N HIS A 113 -23.65 -1.08 3.05
CA HIS A 113 -24.14 0.25 3.36
C HIS A 113 -25.68 0.27 3.41
N GLY A 114 -26.33 -0.39 2.45
CA GLY A 114 -27.80 -0.53 2.43
C GLY A 114 -28.38 -1.28 3.63
N ARG A 115 -27.57 -2.06 4.36
CA ARG A 115 -27.96 -2.75 5.60
C ARG A 115 -27.68 -1.91 6.87
N GLY A 116 -27.23 -0.67 6.72
CA GLY A 116 -26.97 0.26 7.82
C GLY A 116 -25.61 0.07 8.50
N TYR A 117 -24.65 -0.57 7.84
CA TYR A 117 -23.26 -0.59 8.32
C TYR A 117 -22.55 0.73 8.00
N ARG A 118 -21.70 1.18 8.91
CA ARG A 118 -20.78 2.32 8.72
C ARG A 118 -19.38 1.80 8.43
N PHE A 119 -18.69 2.44 7.51
CA PHE A 119 -17.33 2.07 7.10
C PHE A 119 -16.32 3.09 7.58
N PHE A 120 -15.17 2.59 7.99
CA PHE A 120 -14.00 3.37 8.37
C PHE A 120 -12.78 2.75 7.69
N ALA A 121 -11.82 3.58 7.31
CA ALA A 121 -10.51 3.09 6.89
C ALA A 121 -9.62 2.91 8.13
N ALA A 122 -8.89 1.80 8.18
CA ALA A 122 -7.86 1.48 9.16
C ALA A 122 -6.62 1.04 8.39
N SER A 123 -5.92 2.02 7.83
CA SER A 123 -4.74 1.82 6.99
C SER A 123 -3.48 2.30 7.70
N ASN A 124 -2.34 1.73 7.31
CA ASN A 124 -1.01 2.18 7.71
C ASN A 124 -0.51 3.38 6.87
N GLY A 125 -1.29 3.82 5.89
CA GLY A 125 -1.07 5.06 5.14
C GLY A 125 -1.15 6.29 6.04
N ARG A 126 -0.35 7.31 5.72
CA ARG A 126 -0.34 8.61 6.42
C ARG A 126 -1.39 9.56 5.88
#